data_AF-A0A378MH16-F1
#
_entry.id   AF-A0A378MH16-F1
#
_cell.length_a   1.000
_cell.length_b   1.000
_cell.length_c   1.000
_cell.angle_alpha   90.00
_cell.angle_beta   90.00
_cell.angle_gamma   90.00
#
_symmetry.space_group_name_H-M   'P 1'
#
loop_
_entity.id
_entity.type
_entity.pdbx_description
1 polymer ?
#
loop_
_entity_poly.entity_id
_entity_poly.type
_entity_poly.pdbx_seq_one_letter_code
_entity_poly.pdbx_strand_id
1 'polypeptide(L)'
;MRFRSALVPVTMFSSNSAWIFLIIGMIARIPGVMLIGIILMAVGVLFQLITLPVEFDASKRALVQIEGLNIVTSQELPHAKKVLSAAAMTYVAAMAVAVLELLRLILIFTNSNRS
;
A
#
# COMPACT_ATOMS: atom_id res chain seq x y z
N MET A 1 -20.15 -2.79 8.48
CA MET A 1 -19.17 -2.80 9.58
C MET A 1 -18.41 -4.13 9.79
N ARG A 2 -18.86 -5.29 9.29
CA ARG A 2 -18.16 -6.58 9.51
C ARG A 2 -16.98 -6.90 8.57
N PHE A 3 -16.97 -6.37 7.36
CA PHE A 3 -15.88 -6.63 6.40
C PHE A 3 -14.57 -5.91 6.77
N ARG A 4 -14.64 -4.65 7.23
CA ARG A 4 -13.45 -3.89 7.62
C ARG A 4 -12.69 -4.52 8.80
N SER A 5 -13.38 -5.13 9.76
CA SER A 5 -12.74 -5.77 10.92
C SER A 5 -12.08 -7.12 10.60
N ALA A 6 -12.55 -7.84 9.57
CA ALA A 6 -11.97 -9.10 9.14
C ALA A 6 -10.72 -8.92 8.25
N LEU A 7 -10.59 -7.78 7.57
CA LEU A 7 -9.44 -7.47 6.72
C LEU A 7 -8.20 -7.01 7.50
N VAL A 8 -8.36 -6.39 8.67
CA VAL A 8 -7.24 -5.93 9.53
C VAL A 8 -6.26 -7.04 9.93
N PRO A 9 -6.70 -8.20 10.46
CA PRO A 9 -5.76 -9.27 10.81
C PRO A 9 -5.10 -9.91 9.59
N VAL A 10 -5.81 -9.98 8.46
CA VAL A 10 -5.28 -10.55 7.21
C VAL A 10 -4.19 -9.68 6.62
N THR A 11 -4.33 -8.36 6.66
CA THR A 11 -3.32 -7.44 6.10
C THR A 11 -2.10 -7.31 7.00
N MET A 12 -2.29 -7.30 8.33
CA MET A 12 -1.17 -7.33 9.28
C MET A 12 -0.38 -8.64 9.19
N PHE A 13 -1.05 -9.78 9.01
CA PHE A 13 -0.40 -11.07 8.80
C PHE A 13 0.30 -11.12 7.43
N SER A 14 -0.38 -10.69 6.37
CA SER A 14 0.16 -10.74 5.01
C SER A 14 1.44 -9.90 4.86
N SER A 15 1.44 -8.65 5.35
CA SER A 15 2.59 -7.76 5.18
C SER A 15 3.80 -8.17 6.04
N ASN A 16 3.60 -8.61 7.29
CA ASN A 16 4.71 -9.05 8.13
C ASN A 16 5.26 -10.42 7.71
N SER A 17 4.41 -11.34 7.25
CA SER A 17 4.82 -12.68 6.85
C SER A 17 5.41 -12.72 5.44
N ALA A 18 4.99 -11.86 4.52
CA ALA A 18 5.51 -11.83 3.14
C ALA A 18 7.05 -11.69 3.08
N TRP A 19 7.61 -10.73 3.81
CA TRP A 19 9.07 -10.53 3.89
C TRP A 19 9.82 -11.78 4.40
N ILE A 20 9.29 -12.45 5.43
CA ILE A 20 9.90 -13.65 6.01
C ILE A 20 9.96 -14.77 4.98
N PHE A 21 8.85 -15.04 4.29
CA PHE A 21 8.80 -16.09 3.27
C PHE A 21 9.66 -15.74 2.05
N LEU A 22 9.72 -14.48 1.64
CA LEU A 22 10.57 -14.03 0.53
C LEU A 22 12.07 -14.23 0.84
N ILE A 23 12.51 -13.88 2.05
CA ILE A 23 13.91 -14.09 2.46
C ILE A 23 14.25 -15.56 2.56
N ILE A 24 13.42 -16.34 3.24
CA ILE A 24 13.67 -17.78 3.41
C ILE A 24 13.69 -18.46 2.03
N GLY A 25 12.74 -18.14 1.16
CA GLY A 25 12.69 -18.67 -0.20
C GLY A 25 13.93 -18.31 -1.02
N MET A 26 14.45 -17.09 -0.86
CA MET A 26 15.63 -16.61 -1.58
C MET A 26 16.94 -17.22 -1.06
N ILE A 27 17.13 -17.27 0.27
CA ILE A 27 18.35 -17.83 0.89
C ILE A 27 18.39 -19.35 0.75
N ALA A 28 17.29 -20.04 1.07
CA ALA A 28 17.21 -21.49 0.98
C ALA A 28 17.06 -22.00 -0.46
N ARG A 29 16.88 -21.10 -1.44
CA ARG A 29 16.64 -21.40 -2.86
C ARG A 29 15.48 -22.40 -3.06
N ILE A 30 14.42 -22.25 -2.26
CA ILE A 30 13.22 -23.11 -2.34
C ILE A 30 12.13 -22.33 -3.12
N PRO A 31 11.85 -22.67 -4.39
CA PRO A 31 10.93 -21.89 -5.21
C PRO A 31 9.51 -21.83 -4.62
N GLY A 32 9.03 -22.92 -4.01
CA GLY A 32 7.70 -22.97 -3.41
C GLY A 32 7.51 -21.96 -2.26
N VAL A 33 8.54 -21.74 -1.44
CA VAL A 33 8.50 -20.79 -0.32
C VAL A 33 8.54 -19.35 -0.83
N MET A 34 9.34 -19.09 -1.87
CA MET A 34 9.38 -17.78 -2.53
C MET A 34 8.03 -17.44 -3.18
N LEU A 35 7.38 -18.41 -3.82
CA LEU A 35 6.06 -18.24 -4.44
C LEU A 35 4.98 -17.87 -3.40
N ILE A 36 4.99 -18.52 -2.23
CA ILE A 36 4.10 -18.17 -1.11
C ILE A 36 4.31 -16.70 -0.70
N GLY A 37 5.57 -16.27 -0.56
CA GLY A 37 5.89 -14.87 -0.25
C GLY A 37 5.38 -13.88 -1.30
N ILE A 38 5.52 -14.21 -2.60
CA ILE A 38 4.99 -13.39 -3.71
C ILE A 38 3.47 -13.29 -3.65
N ILE A 39 2.77 -14.40 -3.40
CA ILE A 39 1.30 -14.42 -3.28
C ILE A 39 0.84 -13.53 -2.11
N LEU A 40 1.49 -13.65 -0.95
CA LEU A 40 1.18 -12.80 0.22
C LEU A 40 1.42 -11.31 -0.09
N MET A 41 2.51 -10.98 -0.79
CA MET A 41 2.77 -9.60 -1.19
C MET A 41 1.75 -9.09 -2.20
N ALA A 42 1.33 -9.91 -3.16
CA ALA A 42 0.29 -9.58 -4.13
C ALA A 42 -1.05 -9.27 -3.45
N VAL A 43 -1.44 -10.04 -2.44
CA VAL A 43 -2.63 -9.78 -1.61
C VAL A 43 -2.50 -8.43 -0.89
N GLY A 44 -1.32 -8.13 -0.32
CA GLY A 44 -1.04 -6.84 0.31
C GLY A 44 -1.18 -5.66 -0.65
N VAL A 45 -0.60 -5.76 -1.86
CA VAL A 45 -0.69 -4.74 -2.92
C VAL A 45 -2.14 -4.54 -3.37
N LEU A 46 -2.90 -5.63 -3.57
CA LEU A 46 -4.32 -5.57 -3.91
C LEU A 46 -5.13 -4.85 -2.82
N PHE A 47 -4.85 -5.15 -1.55
CA PHE A 47 -5.52 -4.46 -0.46
C PHE A 47 -5.21 -2.96 -0.46
N GLN A 48 -3.93 -2.60 -0.63
CA GLN A 48 -3.51 -1.20 -0.70
C GLN A 48 -4.20 -0.45 -1.85
N LEU A 49 -4.37 -1.09 -3.01
CA LEU A 49 -5.12 -0.55 -4.14
C LEU A 49 -6.60 -0.29 -3.78
N ILE A 50 -7.25 -1.22 -3.08
CA ILE A 50 -8.65 -1.08 -2.66
C ILE A 50 -8.83 0.01 -1.59
N THR A 51 -7.83 0.21 -0.72
CA THR A 51 -7.86 1.25 0.32
C THR A 51 -7.45 2.63 -0.19
N LEU A 52 -6.72 2.73 -1.30
CA LEU A 52 -6.26 4.00 -1.85
C LEU A 52 -7.38 5.07 -2.00
N PRO A 53 -8.60 4.74 -2.49
CA PRO A 53 -9.68 5.72 -2.60
C PRO A 53 -10.11 6.33 -1.26
N VAL A 54 -9.99 5.59 -0.16
CA VAL A 54 -10.39 6.12 1.17
C VAL A 54 -9.41 7.17 1.68
N GLU A 55 -8.14 7.11 1.26
CA GLU A 55 -7.13 8.12 1.59
C GLU A 55 -7.40 9.45 0.87
N PHE A 56 -7.85 9.39 -0.40
CA PHE A 56 -8.29 10.58 -1.13
C PHE A 56 -9.55 11.21 -0.52
N ASP A 57 -10.51 10.38 -0.11
CA ASP A 57 -11.73 10.85 0.56
C ASP A 57 -11.42 11.50 1.91
N ALA A 58 -10.46 10.94 2.66
CA ALA A 58 -9.99 11.53 3.92
C ALA A 58 -9.38 12.92 3.70
N SER A 59 -8.52 13.08 2.69
CA SER A 59 -7.92 14.38 2.32
C SER A 59 -8.99 15.41 1.93
N LYS A 60 -9.99 14.99 1.13
CA LYS A 60 -11.12 15.85 0.74
C LYS A 60 -11.98 16.27 1.94
N ARG A 61 -12.29 15.34 2.84
CA ARG A 61 -13.07 15.64 4.05
C ARG A 61 -12.31 16.56 5.01
N ALA A 62 -11.00 16.39 5.14
CA ALA A 62 -10.16 17.27 5.95
C ALA A 62 -10.21 18.72 5.44
N LEU A 63 -10.20 18.92 4.12
CA LEU A 63 -10.37 20.25 3.53
C LEU A 63 -11.69 20.92 3.91
N VAL A 64 -12.79 20.18 3.81
CA VAL A 64 -14.12 20.69 4.19
C VAL A 64 -14.18 21.06 5.67
N GLN A 65 -13.53 20.29 6.54
CA GLN A 65 -13.49 20.61 7.97
C GLN A 65 -12.63 21.84 8.28
N ILE A 66 -11.46 21.96 7.64
CA ILE A 66 -10.59 23.13 7.81
C ILE A 66 -11.30 24.43 7.39
N GLU A 67 -12.07 24.37 6.29
CA GLU A 67 -12.90 25.48 5.82
C GLU A 67 -14.05 25.78 6.80
N GLY A 68 -14.79 24.75 7.23
CA GLY A 68 -15.93 24.91 8.14
C GLY A 68 -15.57 25.37 9.56
N LEU A 69 -14.36 25.05 10.04
CA LEU A 69 -13.87 25.41 11.36
C LEU A 69 -13.14 26.77 11.40
N ASN A 70 -13.02 27.47 10.26
CA ASN A 70 -12.25 28.73 10.15
C ASN A 70 -10.81 28.61 10.69
N ILE A 71 -10.16 27.45 10.52
CA ILE A 71 -8.80 27.19 11.02
C ILE A 71 -7.75 27.91 10.14
N VAL A 72 -8.06 28.15 8.88
CA VAL A 72 -7.19 28.84 7.91
C VAL A 72 -7.92 30.00 7.27
N THR A 73 -7.17 31.05 6.93
CA THR A 73 -7.72 32.20 6.20
C THR A 73 -8.00 31.84 4.74
N SER A 74 -8.83 32.65 4.06
CA SER A 74 -9.11 32.48 2.63
C SER A 74 -7.85 32.52 1.74
N GLN A 75 -6.79 33.18 2.20
CA GLN A 75 -5.49 33.28 1.53
C GLN A 75 -4.63 32.00 1.71
N GLU A 76 -4.84 31.27 2.82
CA GLU A 76 -4.13 30.04 3.17
C GLU A 76 -4.84 28.78 2.65
N LEU A 77 -6.14 28.85 2.38
CA LEU A 77 -6.95 27.73 1.88
C LEU A 77 -6.35 27.03 0.63
N PRO A 78 -5.84 27.75 -0.39
CA PRO A 78 -5.18 27.12 -1.54
C PRO A 78 -3.90 26.37 -1.15
N HIS A 79 -3.16 26.89 -0.18
CA HIS A 79 -1.94 26.27 0.34
C HIS A 79 -2.27 25.00 1.12
N ALA A 80 -3.27 25.04 2.01
CA ALA A 80 -3.76 23.88 2.74
C ALA A 80 -4.22 22.76 1.79
N LYS A 81 -4.97 23.10 0.74
CA LYS A 81 -5.37 22.16 -0.33
C LYS A 81 -4.18 21.50 -1.00
N LYS A 82 -3.13 22.26 -1.30
CA LYS A 82 -1.91 21.71 -1.93
C LYS A 82 -1.21 20.71 -1.02
N VAL A 83 -1.08 21.02 0.28
CA VAL A 83 -0.46 20.13 1.27
C VAL A 83 -1.27 18.86 1.46
N LEU A 84 -2.59 18.97 1.62
CA LEU A 84 -3.49 17.82 1.80
C LEU A 84 -3.53 16.91 0.56
N SER A 85 -3.48 17.50 -0.63
CA SER A 85 -3.38 16.74 -1.88
C SER A 85 -2.01 16.05 -2.01
N ALA A 86 -0.92 16.73 -1.62
CA ALA A 86 0.41 16.14 -1.59
C ALA A 86 0.53 14.97 -0.60
N ALA A 87 -0.10 15.08 0.57
CA ALA A 87 -0.18 13.99 1.53
C ALA A 87 -0.93 12.76 0.97
N ALA A 88 -1.99 12.95 0.19
CA ALA A 88 -2.64 11.83 -0.49
C ALA A 88 -1.75 11.20 -1.57
N MET A 89 -0.94 12.01 -2.27
CA MET A 89 0.00 11.52 -3.29
C MET A 89 1.13 10.65 -2.71
N THR A 90 1.51 10.79 -1.43
CA THR A 90 2.52 9.90 -0.83
C THR A 90 2.02 8.46 -0.73
N TYR A 91 0.72 8.24 -0.49
CA TYR A 91 0.11 6.91 -0.53
C TYR A 91 0.13 6.30 -1.94
N VAL A 92 -0.11 7.13 -2.96
CA VAL A 92 0.00 6.71 -4.37
C VAL A 92 1.43 6.31 -4.71
N ALA A 93 2.41 7.09 -4.28
CA ALA A 93 3.82 6.78 -4.48
C ALA A 93 4.20 5.45 -3.79
N ALA A 94 3.76 5.25 -2.54
CA ALA A 94 3.98 4.00 -1.82
C ALA A 94 3.34 2.79 -2.53
N MET A 95 2.13 2.94 -3.05
CA MET A 95 1.46 1.90 -3.83
C MET A 95 2.24 1.59 -5.13
N ALA A 96 2.70 2.61 -5.85
CA ALA A 96 3.48 2.43 -7.07
C ALA A 96 4.80 1.67 -6.80
N VAL A 97 5.51 2.01 -5.71
CA VAL A 97 6.71 1.28 -5.28
C VAL A 97 6.38 -0.18 -4.98
N ALA A 98 5.32 -0.46 -4.22
CA ALA A 98 4.93 -1.83 -3.89
C ALA A 98 4.57 -2.68 -5.14
N VAL A 99 3.94 -2.06 -6.14
CA VAL A 99 3.67 -2.71 -7.44
C VAL A 99 4.97 -3.01 -8.18
N LEU A 100 5.91 -2.06 -8.24
CA LEU A 100 7.19 -2.27 -8.90
C LEU A 100 8.03 -3.36 -8.22
N GLU A 101 8.00 -3.42 -6.89
CA GLU A 101 8.63 -4.49 -6.13
C GLU A 101 8.01 -5.86 -6.43
N LEU A 102 6.68 -5.93 -6.53
CA LEU A 102 5.99 -7.17 -6.91
C LEU A 102 6.39 -7.64 -8.31
N LEU A 103 6.41 -6.74 -9.27
CA LEU A 103 6.87 -7.05 -10.63
C LEU A 103 8.33 -7.52 -10.63
N ARG A 104 9.20 -6.84 -9.88
CA ARG A 104 10.61 -7.24 -9.74
C ARG A 104 10.74 -8.67 -9.19
N LEU A 105 9.99 -9.02 -8.14
CA LEU A 105 10.06 -10.37 -7.56
C LEU A 105 9.53 -11.45 -8.50
N ILE A 106 8.46 -11.17 -9.26
CA ILE A 106 7.92 -12.08 -10.26
C ILE A 106 8.97 -12.35 -11.36
N LEU A 107 9.67 -11.32 -11.81
CA LEU A 107 10.74 -11.45 -12.81
C LEU A 107 11.90 -12.30 -12.28
N ILE A 108 12.35 -12.05 -11.03
CA ILE A 108 13.41 -12.84 -10.38
C ILE A 108 12.98 -14.30 -10.27
N PHE A 109 11.77 -14.58 -9.77
CA PHE A 109 11.24 -15.92 -9.63
C PHE A 109 11.18 -16.68 -10.96
N THR A 110 10.68 -16.01 -12.01
CA THR A 110 10.57 -16.60 -13.36
C THR A 110 11.95 -16.91 -13.94
N ASN A 111 12.94 -16.04 -13.72
CA ASN A 111 14.30 -16.26 -14.19
C ASN A 111 15.01 -17.37 -13.42
N SER A 112 14.85 -17.44 -12.10
CA SER A 112 15.43 -18.49 -11.26
C SER A 112 14.85 -19.87 -11.56
N ASN A 113 13.58 -19.97 -11.98
CA ASN A 113 12.95 -21.24 -12.31
C ASN A 113 13.33 -21.78 -13.71
N ARG A 114 14.09 -20.99 -14.50
CA ARG A 114 14.60 -21.38 -15.83
C ARG A 114 16.05 -21.87 -15.80
N SER A 115 16.74 -21.74 -14.68
CA SER A 115 18.13 -22.17 -14.48
C SER A 115 18.21 -23.46 -13.68
#